data_AF-A0A9J6CJP9-F1
#
_entry.id   AF-A0A9J6CJP9-F1
#
_cell.length_a   1.000
_cell.length_b   1.000
_cell.length_c   1.000
_cell.angle_alpha   90.00
_cell.angle_beta   90.00
_cell.angle_gamma   90.00
#
_symmetry.space_group_name_H-M   'P 1'
#
loop_
_entity.id
_entity.type
_entity.pdbx_description
1 polymer ?
#
loop_
_entity_poly.entity_id
_entity_poly.type
_entity_poly.pdbx_seq_one_letter_code
_entity_poly.pdbx_strand_id
1 'polypeptide(L)'
;MSCDKKEWMQYLRTENDYMTFLLEGFHVPETNQNESDDEYLLDVPNKKPRFTKNRNEPAESIDELQEREKIVKNKLEQRKATKGKSKNALTKADRRRMKLEKLEKVQKMQSLKKIMTNEVLKQDQVAKDRKVNHGDEIQKNNEKKSKVFNKEGKLFFSKVEIEGEVKNKNKGKDTNPQANLHKLKSQKKKIRELIESGEKSKAKDEKQKMLWESAFQKTEGIKVKDNEEILKKTIKKRKDIKKKSKEKWNERKKKVADKQAAQQKKREDNINKRKTDKQKSNLKKAIKKGRTF
;
A
#
# COMPACT_ATOMS: atom_id res chain seq x y z
N MET A 1 57.97 0.06 47.91
CA MET A 1 57.00 -0.88 48.52
C MET A 1 56.93 -2.09 47.61
N SER A 2 57.74 -3.11 47.88
CA SER A 2 57.70 -4.37 47.14
C SER A 2 56.50 -5.15 47.68
N CYS A 3 55.39 -5.16 46.95
CA CYS A 3 54.21 -5.91 47.36
C CYS A 3 54.48 -7.40 47.10
N ASP A 4 54.38 -8.21 48.15
CA ASP A 4 54.73 -9.62 48.07
C ASP A 4 53.73 -10.35 47.15
N LYS A 5 54.24 -11.06 46.15
CA LYS A 5 53.44 -11.84 45.19
C LYS A 5 52.45 -12.78 45.89
N LYS A 6 52.79 -13.24 47.10
CA LYS A 6 51.93 -14.10 47.92
C LYS A 6 50.69 -13.36 48.42
N GLU A 7 50.82 -12.10 48.84
CA GLU A 7 49.71 -11.28 49.31
C GLU A 7 48.72 -11.01 48.18
N TRP A 8 49.20 -10.70 46.98
CA TRP A 8 48.35 -10.53 45.79
C TRP A 8 47.60 -11.81 45.41
N MET A 9 48.28 -12.95 45.45
CA MET A 9 47.65 -14.24 45.16
C MET A 9 46.59 -14.58 46.20
N GLN A 10 46.80 -14.20 47.45
CA GLN A 10 45.84 -14.41 48.53
C GLN A 10 44.63 -13.48 48.36
N TYR A 11 44.85 -12.20 48.02
CA TYR A 11 43.79 -11.24 47.72
C TYR A 11 42.94 -11.64 46.51
N LEU A 12 43.58 -12.10 45.42
CA LEU A 12 42.86 -12.58 44.24
C LEU A 12 42.03 -13.83 44.52
N ARG A 13 42.50 -14.71 45.41
CA ARG A 13 41.73 -15.88 45.85
C ARG A 13 40.51 -15.45 46.66
N THR A 14 40.68 -14.57 47.64
CA THR A 14 39.55 -14.08 48.45
C THR A 14 38.51 -13.36 47.62
N GLU A 15 38.92 -12.57 46.62
CA GLU A 15 37.99 -11.86 45.74
C GLU A 15 37.25 -12.82 44.80
N ASN A 16 37.92 -13.84 44.26
CA ASN A 16 37.28 -14.88 43.47
C ASN A 16 36.28 -15.70 44.29
N ASP A 17 36.61 -16.03 45.54
CA ASP A 17 35.72 -16.73 46.46
C ASP A 17 34.48 -15.87 46.79
N TYR A 18 34.66 -14.56 46.95
CA TYR A 18 33.54 -13.63 47.14
C TYR A 18 32.65 -13.52 45.89
N MET A 19 33.25 -13.42 44.70
CA MET A 19 32.51 -13.35 43.45
C MET A 19 31.75 -14.64 43.13
N THR A 20 32.33 -15.80 43.42
CA THR A 20 31.64 -17.10 43.27
C THR A 20 30.47 -17.23 44.25
N PHE A 21 30.64 -16.82 45.50
CA PHE A 21 29.56 -16.75 46.48
C PHE A 21 28.40 -15.85 46.01
N LEU A 22 28.70 -14.68 45.43
CA LEU A 22 27.67 -13.81 44.85
C LEU A 22 26.98 -14.45 43.64
N LEU A 23 27.74 -15.08 42.74
CA LEU A 23 27.17 -15.75 41.56
C LEU A 23 26.25 -16.91 41.93
N GLU A 24 26.62 -17.70 42.93
CA GLU A 24 25.82 -18.81 43.45
C GLU A 24 24.58 -18.30 44.20
N GLY A 25 24.73 -17.26 45.03
CA GLY A 25 23.61 -16.64 45.74
C GLY A 25 22.55 -16.05 44.81
N PHE A 26 22.98 -15.49 43.67
CA PHE A 26 22.07 -14.87 42.69
C PHE A 26 21.56 -15.82 41.59
N HIS A 27 21.90 -17.12 41.61
CA HIS A 27 21.47 -18.12 40.61
C HIS A 27 21.50 -17.55 39.18
N VAL A 28 22.61 -16.91 38.81
CA VAL A 28 22.80 -16.34 37.46
C VAL A 28 22.83 -17.53 36.49
N PRO A 29 21.88 -17.64 35.54
CA PRO A 29 21.84 -18.76 34.61
C PRO A 29 23.13 -18.79 33.79
N GLU A 30 23.79 -19.95 33.70
CA GLU A 30 24.94 -20.13 32.83
C GLU A 30 24.54 -19.76 31.39
N THR A 31 25.20 -18.75 30.83
CA THR A 31 24.93 -18.32 29.46
C THR A 31 25.38 -19.43 28.51
N ASN A 32 24.41 -20.17 27.96
CA ASN A 32 24.63 -21.01 26.79
C ASN A 32 25.23 -20.13 25.69
N GLN A 33 26.44 -20.42 25.24
CA GLN A 33 27.15 -19.66 24.19
C GLN A 33 26.45 -19.65 22.82
N ASN A 34 25.24 -20.19 22.72
CA ASN A 34 24.46 -20.36 21.50
C ASN A 34 23.13 -19.58 21.48
N GLU A 35 22.81 -18.77 22.49
CA GLU A 35 21.59 -17.96 22.48
C GLU A 35 21.89 -16.49 22.21
N SER A 36 21.40 -16.01 21.06
CA SER A 36 21.46 -14.63 20.58
C SER A 36 20.86 -13.68 21.61
N ASP A 37 21.61 -12.63 21.97
CA ASP A 37 21.33 -11.58 22.98
C ASP A 37 20.07 -10.72 22.76
N ASP A 38 19.09 -11.17 21.96
CA ASP A 38 17.91 -10.37 21.60
C ASP A 38 16.66 -10.64 22.46
N GLU A 39 16.69 -11.59 23.40
CA GLU A 39 15.49 -12.04 24.12
C GLU A 39 15.24 -11.36 25.49
N TYR A 40 16.15 -10.51 25.97
CA TYR A 40 16.04 -9.88 27.30
C TYR A 40 15.40 -8.47 27.33
N LEU A 41 14.52 -8.14 26.38
CA LEU A 41 13.76 -6.88 26.41
C LEU A 41 12.25 -7.08 26.66
N LEU A 42 11.89 -6.88 27.94
CA LEU A 42 10.58 -6.51 28.50
C LEU A 42 9.47 -7.57 28.45
N ASP A 43 9.15 -8.09 29.63
CA ASP A 43 7.89 -8.78 29.93
C ASP A 43 6.70 -7.85 29.69
N VAL A 44 6.07 -8.02 28.51
CA VAL A 44 4.77 -7.40 28.19
C VAL A 44 3.69 -8.38 28.66
N PRO A 45 2.82 -8.02 29.62
CA PRO A 45 1.79 -8.91 30.14
C PRO A 45 0.59 -8.95 29.19
N ASN A 46 0.79 -9.45 27.96
CA ASN A 46 -0.27 -9.95 27.07
C ASN A 46 0.26 -10.58 25.78
N LYS A 47 1.08 -11.62 25.86
CA LYS A 47 1.27 -12.55 24.73
C LYS A 47 0.40 -13.78 24.99
N LYS A 48 -0.68 -13.92 24.20
CA LYS A 48 -1.40 -15.20 24.09
C LYS A 48 -0.38 -16.30 23.80
N PRO A 49 -0.48 -17.50 24.41
CA PRO A 49 0.47 -18.57 24.18
C PRO A 49 0.50 -18.88 22.68
N ARG A 50 1.65 -18.65 22.05
CA ARG A 50 1.89 -19.16 20.71
C ARG A 50 2.03 -20.66 20.87
N PHE A 51 1.02 -21.40 20.44
CA PHE A 51 1.07 -22.86 20.34
C PHE A 51 2.17 -23.23 19.32
N THR A 52 3.38 -23.46 19.82
CA THR A 52 4.54 -23.93 19.05
C THR A 52 4.80 -25.41 19.31
N LYS A 53 3.76 -26.25 19.32
CA LYS A 53 3.99 -27.69 19.11
C LYS A 53 4.26 -27.92 17.62
N ASN A 54 5.36 -28.59 17.31
CA ASN A 54 5.74 -28.94 15.95
C ASN A 54 4.60 -29.72 15.27
N ARG A 55 4.25 -29.34 14.05
CA ARG A 55 3.15 -29.99 13.31
C ARG A 55 3.43 -31.45 12.91
N ASN A 56 4.63 -31.93 13.15
CA ASN A 56 5.11 -33.23 12.71
C ASN A 56 5.24 -34.25 13.86
N GLU A 57 4.99 -33.84 15.11
CA GLU A 57 4.96 -34.76 16.25
C GLU A 57 3.61 -35.48 16.34
N PRO A 58 3.59 -36.78 16.69
CA PRO A 58 2.38 -37.53 17.03
C PRO A 58 1.61 -36.84 18.17
N ALA A 59 0.27 -36.93 18.17
CA ALA A 59 -0.54 -36.41 19.26
C ALA A 59 -0.36 -37.29 20.52
N GLU A 60 -0.26 -36.67 21.70
CA GLU A 60 -0.02 -37.36 22.96
C GLU A 60 -1.33 -37.93 23.56
N SER A 61 -2.48 -37.36 23.20
CA SER A 61 -3.81 -37.79 23.65
C SER A 61 -4.84 -37.78 22.50
N ILE A 62 -5.87 -38.63 22.61
CA ILE A 62 -7.02 -38.65 21.70
C ILE A 62 -7.74 -37.30 21.64
N ASP A 63 -7.85 -36.60 22.76
CA ASP A 63 -8.50 -35.29 22.82
C ASP A 63 -7.70 -34.24 22.05
N GLU A 64 -6.36 -34.27 22.15
CA GLU A 64 -5.47 -33.39 21.39
C GLU A 64 -5.57 -33.67 19.88
N LEU A 65 -5.73 -34.93 19.48
CA LEU A 65 -5.94 -35.32 18.10
C LEU A 65 -7.27 -34.79 17.55
N GLN A 66 -8.35 -34.89 18.32
CA GLN A 66 -9.67 -34.35 17.95
C GLN A 66 -9.66 -32.82 17.80
N GLU A 67 -8.98 -32.11 18.70
CA GLU A 67 -8.81 -30.66 18.59
C GLU A 67 -8.00 -30.25 17.36
N ARG A 68 -6.92 -30.99 17.08
CA ARG A 68 -6.09 -30.78 15.88
C ARG A 68 -6.87 -31.02 14.61
N GLU A 69 -7.71 -32.06 14.56
CA GLU A 69 -8.62 -32.32 13.44
C GLU A 69 -9.64 -31.19 13.25
N LYS A 70 -10.25 -30.69 14.33
CA LYS A 70 -11.20 -29.56 14.27
C LYS A 70 -10.53 -28.31 13.70
N ILE A 71 -9.30 -28.01 14.13
CA ILE A 71 -8.53 -26.87 13.62
C ILE A 71 -8.23 -27.04 12.12
N VAL A 72 -7.83 -28.24 11.68
CA VAL A 72 -7.56 -28.54 10.26
C VAL A 72 -8.84 -28.41 9.42
N LYS A 73 -9.98 -28.94 9.88
CA LYS A 73 -11.29 -28.81 9.21
C LYS A 73 -11.69 -27.35 9.06
N ASN A 74 -11.64 -26.57 10.14
CA ASN A 74 -11.94 -25.13 10.12
C ASN A 74 -11.02 -24.35 9.17
N LYS A 75 -9.72 -24.67 9.14
CA LYS A 75 -8.75 -24.04 8.23
C LYS A 75 -9.01 -24.43 6.78
N LEU A 76 -9.47 -25.65 6.52
CA LEU A 76 -9.89 -26.10 5.19
C LEU A 76 -11.14 -25.36 4.72
N GLU A 77 -12.12 -25.16 5.60
CA GLU A 77 -13.35 -24.41 5.29
C GLU A 77 -13.08 -22.93 5.05
N GLN A 78 -12.25 -22.29 5.88
CA GLN A 78 -11.80 -20.91 5.65
C GLN A 78 -11.04 -20.79 4.32
N ARG A 79 -10.24 -21.80 3.94
CA ARG A 79 -9.60 -21.85 2.62
C ARG A 79 -10.61 -22.06 1.50
N LYS A 80 -11.66 -22.86 1.66
CA LYS A 80 -12.74 -23.03 0.68
C LYS A 80 -13.57 -21.76 0.50
N ALA A 81 -13.83 -21.02 1.58
CA ALA A 81 -14.53 -19.74 1.54
C ALA A 81 -13.69 -18.62 0.90
N THR A 82 -12.37 -18.61 1.12
CA THR A 82 -11.45 -17.57 0.60
C THR A 82 -10.89 -17.90 -0.78
N LYS A 83 -10.78 -19.18 -1.18
CA LYS A 83 -10.61 -19.56 -2.60
C LYS A 83 -11.93 -19.38 -3.32
N GLY A 84 -12.21 -18.12 -3.67
CA GLY A 84 -12.96 -17.82 -4.88
C GLY A 84 -12.39 -18.67 -6.03
N LYS A 85 -13.24 -19.54 -6.57
CA LYS A 85 -13.03 -20.46 -7.69
C LYS A 85 -11.89 -20.00 -8.61
N SER A 86 -10.82 -20.80 -8.70
CA SER A 86 -9.74 -20.63 -9.66
C SER A 86 -10.34 -20.34 -11.05
N LYS A 87 -9.90 -19.24 -11.68
CA LYS A 87 -10.45 -18.73 -12.95
C LYS A 87 -10.31 -19.69 -14.14
N ASN A 88 -9.61 -20.82 -13.95
CA ASN A 88 -9.28 -21.75 -15.03
C ASN A 88 -10.22 -22.95 -15.16
N ALA A 89 -11.23 -23.11 -14.29
CA ALA A 89 -12.18 -24.22 -14.38
C ALA A 89 -13.65 -23.77 -14.39
N LEU A 90 -13.94 -22.55 -14.85
CA LEU A 90 -15.33 -22.08 -14.98
C LEU A 90 -15.81 -22.40 -16.40
N THR A 91 -16.71 -23.38 -16.52
CA THR A 91 -17.29 -23.78 -17.81
C THR A 91 -17.97 -22.60 -18.51
N LYS A 92 -18.16 -22.69 -19.83
CA LYS A 92 -18.81 -21.63 -20.62
C LYS A 92 -20.25 -21.33 -20.12
N ALA A 93 -20.93 -22.33 -19.55
CA ALA A 93 -22.27 -22.20 -18.98
C ALA A 93 -22.26 -21.35 -17.69
N ASP A 94 -21.30 -21.59 -16.80
CA ASP A 94 -21.16 -20.85 -15.55
C ASP A 94 -20.83 -19.36 -15.78
N ARG A 95 -20.03 -19.05 -16.81
CA ARG A 95 -19.75 -17.66 -17.22
C ARG A 95 -21.01 -16.94 -17.71
N ARG A 96 -21.93 -17.64 -18.38
CA ARG A 96 -23.22 -17.08 -18.83
C ARG A 96 -24.15 -16.81 -17.65
N ARG A 97 -24.26 -17.75 -16.71
CA ARG A 97 -25.07 -17.57 -15.50
C ARG A 97 -24.61 -16.38 -14.66
N MET A 98 -23.30 -16.25 -14.41
CA MET A 98 -22.73 -15.10 -13.68
C MET A 98 -22.94 -13.76 -14.40
N LYS A 99 -23.01 -13.77 -15.74
CA LYS A 99 -23.28 -12.56 -16.51
C LYS A 99 -24.75 -12.14 -16.40
N LEU A 100 -25.67 -13.10 -16.46
CA LEU A 100 -27.10 -12.88 -16.26
C LEU A 100 -27.39 -12.35 -14.85
N GLU A 101 -26.80 -12.97 -13.83
CA GLU A 101 -26.98 -12.53 -12.43
C GLU A 101 -26.45 -11.11 -12.19
N LYS A 102 -25.33 -10.74 -12.82
CA LYS A 102 -24.81 -9.37 -12.76
C LYS A 102 -25.73 -8.36 -13.45
N LEU A 103 -26.30 -8.72 -14.60
CA LEU A 103 -27.24 -7.86 -15.32
C LEU A 103 -28.52 -7.64 -14.51
N GLU A 104 -29.04 -8.70 -13.88
CA GLU A 104 -30.22 -8.63 -13.03
C GLU A 104 -29.98 -7.75 -11.80
N LYS A 105 -28.82 -7.88 -11.13
CA LYS A 105 -28.44 -6.99 -10.02
C LYS A 105 -28.34 -5.53 -10.45
N VAL A 106 -27.80 -5.25 -11.63
CA VAL A 106 -27.73 -3.88 -12.17
C VAL A 106 -29.13 -3.33 -12.47
N GLN A 107 -30.02 -4.13 -13.04
CA GLN A 107 -31.41 -3.73 -13.27
C GLN A 107 -32.15 -3.44 -11.97
N LYS A 108 -32.03 -4.29 -10.94
CA LYS A 108 -32.59 -4.06 -9.61
C LYS A 108 -32.05 -2.78 -8.97
N MET A 109 -30.74 -2.52 -9.11
CA MET A 109 -30.15 -1.26 -8.62
C MET A 109 -30.68 -0.04 -9.38
N GLN A 110 -30.95 -0.16 -10.68
CA GLN A 110 -31.51 0.94 -11.47
C GLN A 110 -32.98 1.20 -11.13
N SER A 111 -33.79 0.16 -10.86
CA SER A 111 -35.18 0.33 -10.43
C SER A 111 -35.26 0.96 -9.04
N LEU A 112 -34.42 0.52 -8.10
CA LEU A 112 -34.32 1.15 -6.77
C LEU A 112 -33.92 2.62 -6.85
N LYS A 113 -32.96 2.97 -7.73
CA LYS A 113 -32.60 4.38 -7.95
C LYS A 113 -33.77 5.22 -8.48
N LYS A 114 -34.57 4.68 -9.41
CA LYS A 114 -35.76 5.38 -9.93
C LYS A 114 -36.83 5.60 -8.86
N ILE A 115 -37.01 4.64 -7.96
CA ILE A 115 -37.94 4.76 -6.83
C ILE A 115 -37.45 5.86 -5.88
N MET A 116 -36.17 5.83 -5.50
CA MET A 116 -35.57 6.85 -4.62
C MET A 116 -35.61 8.26 -5.22
N THR A 117 -35.39 8.43 -6.52
CA THR A 117 -35.49 9.76 -7.17
C THR A 117 -36.92 10.28 -7.19
N ASN A 118 -37.91 9.40 -7.36
CA ASN A 118 -39.33 9.80 -7.35
C ASN A 118 -39.82 10.15 -5.95
N GLU A 119 -39.27 9.53 -4.90
CA GLU A 119 -39.55 9.91 -3.50
C GLU A 119 -38.98 11.30 -3.17
N VAL A 120 -37.77 11.63 -3.64
CA VAL A 120 -37.18 12.97 -3.49
C VAL A 120 -38.01 14.04 -4.23
N LEU A 121 -38.49 13.74 -5.44
CA LEU A 121 -39.35 14.66 -6.20
C LEU A 121 -40.72 14.89 -5.54
N LYS A 122 -41.27 13.90 -4.84
CA LYS A 122 -42.53 14.06 -4.07
C LYS A 122 -42.35 14.93 -2.82
N GLN A 123 -41.19 14.88 -2.17
CA GLN A 123 -40.88 15.77 -1.03
C GLN A 123 -40.68 17.24 -1.46
N ASP A 124 -40.09 17.48 -2.64
CA ASP A 124 -39.86 18.83 -3.15
C ASP A 124 -41.14 19.55 -3.62
N GLN A 125 -42.21 18.83 -3.98
CA GLN A 125 -43.49 19.46 -4.34
C GLN A 125 -44.32 19.88 -3.11
N VAL A 126 -44.18 19.19 -1.96
CA VAL A 126 -44.85 19.59 -0.71
C VAL A 126 -44.22 20.85 -0.09
N ALA A 127 -42.96 21.16 -0.42
CA ALA A 127 -42.24 22.31 0.12
C ALA A 127 -42.47 23.64 -0.64
N LYS A 128 -43.12 23.63 -1.81
CA LYS A 128 -43.30 24.82 -2.66
C LYS A 128 -44.57 25.63 -2.41
N ASP A 129 -45.53 25.13 -1.62
CA ASP A 129 -46.80 25.82 -1.33
C ASP A 129 -46.74 26.77 -0.10
N ARG A 130 -45.54 27.15 0.40
CA ARG A 130 -45.41 27.85 1.69
C ARG A 130 -44.68 29.18 1.76
N LYS A 131 -44.38 29.89 0.65
CA LYS A 131 -43.77 31.25 0.77
C LYS A 131 -44.31 32.26 -0.23
N VAL A 132 -45.22 33.11 0.27
CA VAL A 132 -45.61 34.41 -0.26
C VAL A 132 -45.12 35.48 0.73
N ASN A 133 -44.63 36.61 0.22
CA ASN A 133 -44.28 37.89 0.86
C ASN A 133 -43.02 37.97 1.74
N HIS A 134 -42.00 38.73 1.31
CA HIS A 134 -41.84 40.16 1.62
C HIS A 134 -40.52 40.68 1.01
N GLY A 135 -40.55 41.85 0.38
CA GLY A 135 -39.36 42.63 0.01
C GLY A 135 -38.90 43.51 1.16
N ASP A 136 -37.60 43.76 1.28
CA ASP A 136 -37.02 45.10 1.04
C ASP A 136 -35.50 45.13 1.29
N GLU A 137 -34.84 45.67 0.26
CA GLU A 137 -33.71 46.58 0.18
C GLU A 137 -32.64 46.78 1.29
N ILE A 138 -31.39 46.91 0.78
CA ILE A 138 -30.32 47.86 1.15
C ILE A 138 -29.05 47.36 1.89
N GLN A 139 -27.94 47.78 1.28
CA GLN A 139 -26.59 48.12 1.77
C GLN A 139 -25.43 47.10 1.74
N LYS A 140 -24.47 47.50 0.89
CA LYS A 140 -23.08 47.05 0.77
C LYS A 140 -22.33 47.35 2.08
N ASN A 141 -21.59 46.36 2.59
CA ASN A 141 -20.36 46.61 3.30
C ASN A 141 -19.32 45.51 3.02
N ASN A 142 -18.09 45.97 2.82
CA ASN A 142 -16.91 45.21 2.48
C ASN A 142 -16.35 44.52 3.71
N GLU A 143 -16.62 43.22 3.87
CA GLU A 143 -15.87 42.37 4.79
C GLU A 143 -15.46 41.09 4.09
N LYS A 144 -14.17 40.76 4.25
CA LYS A 144 -13.49 39.61 3.67
C LYS A 144 -14.18 38.34 4.17
N LYS A 145 -15.06 37.76 3.34
CA LYS A 145 -15.77 36.53 3.68
C LYS A 145 -14.78 35.36 3.71
N SER A 146 -14.57 34.80 4.89
CA SER A 146 -14.02 33.46 5.08
C SER A 146 -14.83 32.50 4.21
N LYS A 147 -14.13 31.75 3.36
CA LYS A 147 -14.75 30.99 2.27
C LYS A 147 -15.27 29.64 2.74
N VAL A 148 -16.11 29.60 3.79
CA VAL A 148 -16.80 28.35 4.17
C VAL A 148 -18.14 28.65 4.88
N PHE A 149 -19.12 29.24 4.20
CA PHE A 149 -20.53 29.01 4.54
C PHE A 149 -21.45 29.47 3.41
N ASN A 150 -22.21 28.55 2.81
CA ASN A 150 -23.34 28.95 1.98
C ASN A 150 -24.43 29.46 2.93
N LYS A 151 -25.03 30.62 2.62
CA LYS A 151 -26.07 31.29 3.44
C LYS A 151 -27.34 30.45 3.70
N GLU A 152 -27.44 29.25 3.13
CA GLU A 152 -28.57 28.33 3.23
C GLU A 152 -28.32 27.13 4.17
N GLY A 153 -27.22 27.12 4.94
CA GLY A 153 -26.98 26.10 5.97
C GLY A 153 -26.71 24.67 5.46
N LYS A 154 -26.64 24.45 4.13
CA LYS A 154 -26.27 23.15 3.54
C LYS A 154 -24.76 22.90 3.66
N LEU A 155 -24.38 22.06 4.62
CA LEU A 155 -23.02 21.54 4.79
C LEU A 155 -22.66 20.58 3.65
N PHE A 156 -21.64 20.91 2.85
CA PHE A 156 -21.07 19.98 1.87
C PHE A 156 -20.05 19.07 2.55
N PHE A 157 -20.35 17.77 2.62
CA PHE A 157 -19.57 16.72 3.31
C PHE A 157 -18.17 16.44 2.74
N SER A 158 -17.69 17.22 1.76
CA SER A 158 -16.48 16.91 1.00
C SER A 158 -15.27 17.80 1.32
N LYS A 159 -15.41 18.89 2.08
CA LYS A 159 -14.26 19.69 2.51
C LYS A 159 -14.60 20.63 3.67
N VAL A 160 -14.49 20.11 4.89
CA VAL A 160 -14.38 20.94 6.09
C VAL A 160 -12.89 21.27 6.25
N GLU A 161 -12.51 22.55 6.16
CA GLU A 161 -11.18 23.01 6.53
C GLU A 161 -11.28 23.57 7.95
N ILE A 162 -10.67 22.89 8.91
CA ILE A 162 -10.65 23.29 10.32
C ILE A 162 -9.57 24.38 10.47
N GLU A 163 -10.00 25.60 10.76
CA GLU A 163 -9.12 26.72 11.07
C GLU A 163 -8.41 26.43 12.41
N GLY A 164 -7.13 26.08 12.36
CA GLY A 164 -6.32 25.75 13.54
C GLY A 164 -5.49 24.47 13.43
N GLU A 165 -5.71 23.61 12.41
CA GLU A 165 -4.80 22.50 12.18
C GLU A 165 -3.44 23.05 11.72
N VAL A 166 -2.43 22.90 12.59
CA VAL A 166 -1.03 23.17 12.31
C VAL A 166 -0.73 22.58 10.94
N LYS A 167 -0.61 23.45 9.92
CA LYS A 167 -0.14 23.04 8.60
C LYS A 167 1.09 22.20 8.86
N ASN A 168 1.00 20.90 8.56
CA ASN A 168 2.10 19.94 8.64
C ASN A 168 3.21 20.39 7.68
N LYS A 169 3.90 21.49 7.98
CA LYS A 169 4.89 22.17 7.12
C LYS A 169 6.15 21.31 6.94
N ASN A 170 6.27 20.22 7.70
CA ASN A 170 7.41 19.31 7.66
C ASN A 170 7.11 17.98 6.95
N LYS A 171 5.99 17.84 6.21
CA LYS A 171 5.81 16.71 5.27
C LYS A 171 6.80 16.81 4.11
N GLY A 172 8.05 16.42 4.36
CA GLY A 172 8.94 15.84 3.37
C GLY A 172 9.85 16.78 2.59
N LYS A 173 10.73 17.55 3.26
CA LYS A 173 11.94 18.10 2.59
C LYS A 173 12.76 16.99 1.90
N ASP A 174 12.71 15.75 2.43
CA ASP A 174 13.39 14.56 1.90
C ASP A 174 12.47 13.62 1.07
N THR A 175 11.70 14.17 0.14
CA THR A 175 10.78 13.35 -0.68
C THR A 175 11.45 12.72 -1.91
N ASN A 176 12.54 13.31 -2.41
CA ASN A 176 13.23 12.85 -3.62
C ASN A 176 14.52 12.05 -3.30
N PRO A 177 14.51 10.71 -3.44
CA PRO A 177 15.66 9.87 -3.13
C PRO A 177 16.90 10.17 -3.98
N GLN A 178 16.73 10.72 -5.19
CA GLN A 178 17.86 11.09 -6.05
C GLN A 178 18.59 12.33 -5.52
N ALA A 179 17.84 13.32 -5.06
CA ALA A 179 18.40 14.53 -4.46
C ALA A 179 19.14 14.18 -3.16
N ASN A 180 18.56 13.32 -2.32
CA ASN A 180 19.20 12.85 -1.09
C ASN A 180 20.49 12.07 -1.37
N LEU A 181 20.48 11.18 -2.38
CA LEU A 181 21.68 10.46 -2.78
C LEU A 181 22.76 11.41 -3.31
N HIS A 182 22.38 12.46 -4.04
CA HIS A 182 23.32 13.48 -4.50
C HIS A 182 23.90 14.27 -3.35
N LYS A 183 23.06 14.76 -2.42
CA LYS A 183 23.50 15.49 -1.21
C LYS A 183 24.51 14.67 -0.42
N LEU A 184 24.22 13.38 -0.18
CA LEU A 184 25.11 12.47 0.54
C LEU A 184 26.44 12.25 -0.18
N LYS A 185 26.41 12.10 -1.51
CA LYS A 185 27.63 12.02 -2.32
C LYS A 185 28.45 13.31 -2.24
N SER A 186 27.81 14.48 -2.34
CA SER A 186 28.48 15.78 -2.20
C SER A 186 29.13 15.94 -0.83
N GLN A 187 28.43 15.56 0.25
CA GLN A 187 28.99 15.60 1.61
C GLN A 187 30.20 14.66 1.74
N LYS A 188 30.10 13.42 1.24
CA LYS A 188 31.23 12.48 1.21
C LYS A 188 32.40 12.99 0.38
N LYS A 189 32.13 13.69 -0.73
CA LYS A 189 33.17 14.28 -1.58
C LYS A 189 33.91 15.40 -0.83
N LYS A 190 33.19 16.33 -0.20
CA LYS A 190 33.77 17.41 0.62
C LYS A 190 34.69 16.87 1.71
N ILE A 191 34.23 15.86 2.44
CA ILE A 191 35.03 15.20 3.48
C ILE A 191 36.28 14.55 2.89
N ARG A 192 36.21 13.94 1.70
CA ARG A 192 37.38 13.35 1.03
C ARG A 192 38.37 14.42 0.58
N GLU A 193 37.88 15.50 -0.03
CA GLU A 193 38.70 16.64 -0.45
C GLU A 193 39.47 17.24 0.73
N LEU A 194 38.84 17.38 1.89
CA LEU A 194 39.51 17.86 3.12
C LEU A 194 40.55 16.86 3.69
N ILE A 195 40.36 15.56 3.46
CA ILE A 195 41.36 14.55 3.85
C ILE A 195 42.54 14.58 2.87
N GLU A 196 42.27 14.73 1.58
CA GLU A 196 43.26 14.81 0.50
C GLU A 196 44.10 16.09 0.61
N SER A 197 43.52 17.22 1.02
CA SER A 197 44.24 18.47 1.29
C SER A 197 45.11 18.45 2.56
N GLY A 198 45.08 17.36 3.33
CA GLY A 198 45.88 17.19 4.55
C GLY A 198 45.21 17.69 5.84
N GLU A 199 44.03 18.32 5.76
CA GLU A 199 43.30 18.89 6.90
C GLU A 199 42.45 17.85 7.66
N LYS A 200 43.10 16.77 8.13
CA LYS A 200 42.43 15.63 8.77
C LYS A 200 41.63 16.00 10.03
N SER A 201 42.05 17.03 10.77
CA SER A 201 41.32 17.49 11.97
C SER A 201 39.96 18.06 11.59
N LYS A 202 39.94 19.01 10.66
CA LYS A 202 38.70 19.65 10.19
C LYS A 202 37.73 18.64 9.57
N ALA A 203 38.25 17.64 8.84
CA ALA A 203 37.42 16.56 8.31
C ALA A 203 36.76 15.69 9.41
N LYS A 204 37.42 15.49 10.57
CA LYS A 204 36.81 14.80 11.72
C LYS A 204 35.74 15.68 12.37
N ASP A 205 36.00 16.97 12.54
CA ASP A 205 35.05 17.92 13.12
C ASP A 205 33.79 18.04 12.26
N GLU A 206 33.93 18.10 10.93
CA GLU A 206 32.79 18.11 10.00
C GLU A 206 31.96 16.82 10.09
N LYS A 207 32.62 15.65 10.16
CA LYS A 207 31.92 14.37 10.36
C LYS A 207 31.14 14.37 11.67
N GLN A 208 31.74 14.83 12.76
CA GLN A 208 31.07 14.91 14.05
C GLN A 208 29.88 15.87 14.01
N LYS A 209 30.06 17.07 13.43
CA LYS A 209 28.96 18.03 13.24
C LYS A 209 27.79 17.42 12.47
N MET A 210 28.06 16.69 11.38
CA MET A 210 27.02 16.00 10.62
C MET A 210 26.30 14.90 11.42
N LEU A 211 27.03 14.14 12.25
CA LEU A 211 26.45 13.12 13.11
C LEU A 211 25.53 13.73 14.17
N TRP A 212 25.97 14.81 14.81
CA TRP A 212 25.17 15.54 15.80
C TRP A 212 23.95 16.22 15.18
N GLU A 213 24.09 16.84 14.00
CA GLU A 213 22.97 17.41 13.27
C GLU A 213 21.92 16.33 12.91
N SER A 214 22.37 15.16 12.46
CA SER A 214 21.48 14.01 12.18
C SER A 214 20.78 13.51 13.45
N ALA A 215 21.50 13.46 14.57
CA ALA A 215 20.91 13.08 15.86
C ALA A 215 19.84 14.08 16.31
N PHE A 216 20.14 15.38 16.23
CA PHE A 216 19.21 16.45 16.59
C PHE A 216 17.96 16.46 15.70
N GLN A 217 18.11 16.26 14.39
CA GLN A 217 16.96 16.15 13.49
C GLN A 217 16.08 14.94 13.82
N LYS A 218 16.67 13.82 14.24
CA LYS A 218 15.91 12.65 14.69
C LYS A 218 15.16 12.93 15.99
N THR A 219 15.76 13.64 16.95
CA THR A 219 15.07 14.01 18.20
C THR A 219 13.94 15.02 17.97
N GLU A 220 14.10 15.94 17.02
CA GLU A 220 13.04 16.85 16.56
C GLU A 220 11.87 16.10 15.85
N GLY A 221 12.02 14.80 15.56
CA GLY A 221 11.04 13.98 14.89
C GLY A 221 11.10 14.05 13.35
N ILE A 222 12.16 14.65 12.79
CA ILE A 222 12.42 14.69 11.35
C ILE A 222 12.98 13.33 10.91
N LYS A 223 12.34 12.73 9.90
CA LYS A 223 12.78 11.46 9.30
C LYS A 223 13.98 11.66 8.38
N VAL A 224 15.18 11.53 8.93
CA VAL A 224 16.45 11.61 8.20
C VAL A 224 16.65 10.39 7.29
N LYS A 225 16.89 10.59 5.99
CA LYS A 225 17.02 9.52 4.97
C LYS A 225 18.39 9.51 4.30
N ASP A 226 19.43 9.16 5.06
CA ASP A 226 20.82 9.26 4.60
C ASP A 226 21.48 7.90 4.25
N ASN A 227 20.69 6.82 4.17
CA ASN A 227 21.21 5.48 3.87
C ASN A 227 21.36 5.25 2.36
N GLU A 228 22.60 5.20 1.84
CA GLU A 228 22.88 5.03 0.40
C GLU A 228 22.19 3.83 -0.24
N GLU A 229 22.27 2.66 0.40
CA GLU A 229 21.72 1.43 -0.16
C GLU A 229 20.20 1.50 -0.30
N ILE A 230 19.54 2.02 0.73
CA ILE A 230 18.08 2.16 0.77
C ILE A 230 17.65 3.20 -0.27
N LEU A 231 18.39 4.30 -0.43
CA LEU A 231 18.14 5.30 -1.47
C LEU A 231 18.29 4.69 -2.87
N LYS A 232 19.38 3.96 -3.14
CA LYS A 232 19.59 3.25 -4.42
C LYS A 232 18.47 2.23 -4.70
N LYS A 233 18.11 1.41 -3.72
CA LYS A 233 16.99 0.44 -3.81
C LYS A 233 15.66 1.15 -4.09
N THR A 234 15.40 2.27 -3.45
CA THR A 234 14.18 3.08 -3.65
C THR A 234 14.12 3.67 -5.06
N ILE A 235 15.24 4.19 -5.56
CA ILE A 235 15.35 4.70 -6.94
C ILE A 235 15.06 3.57 -7.93
N LYS A 236 15.66 2.38 -7.73
CA LYS A 236 15.42 1.20 -8.58
C LYS A 236 13.94 0.81 -8.58
N LYS A 237 13.32 0.67 -7.40
CA LYS A 237 11.87 0.40 -7.27
C LYS A 237 11.01 1.43 -8.01
N ARG A 238 11.31 2.72 -7.90
CA ARG A 238 10.59 3.78 -8.63
C ARG A 238 10.76 3.64 -10.15
N LYS A 239 11.96 3.31 -10.63
CA LYS A 239 12.21 3.04 -12.07
C LYS A 239 11.42 1.82 -12.55
N ASP A 240 11.42 0.73 -11.79
CA ASP A 240 10.70 -0.50 -12.14
C ASP A 240 9.18 -0.28 -12.20
N ILE A 241 8.62 0.49 -11.27
CA ILE A 241 7.20 0.87 -11.28
C ILE A 241 6.88 1.68 -12.54
N LYS A 242 7.72 2.66 -12.89
CA LYS A 242 7.55 3.45 -14.12
C LYS A 242 7.64 2.57 -15.37
N LYS A 243 8.57 1.62 -15.42
CA LYS A 243 8.71 0.65 -16.52
C LYS A 243 7.44 -0.19 -16.68
N LYS A 244 6.96 -0.81 -15.59
CA LYS A 244 5.70 -1.60 -15.59
C LYS A 244 4.51 -0.76 -16.02
N SER A 245 4.45 0.51 -15.60
CA SER A 245 3.38 1.43 -16.03
C SER A 245 3.47 1.69 -17.53
N LYS A 246 4.66 2.00 -18.06
CA LYS A 246 4.89 2.23 -19.49
C LYS A 246 4.49 1.01 -20.32
N GLU A 247 4.89 -0.20 -19.91
CA GLU A 247 4.53 -1.45 -20.57
C GLU A 247 3.01 -1.65 -20.61
N LYS A 248 2.32 -1.49 -19.48
CA LYS A 248 0.85 -1.59 -19.41
C LYS A 248 0.15 -0.57 -20.30
N TRP A 249 0.66 0.66 -20.38
CA TRP A 249 0.11 1.69 -21.27
C TRP A 249 0.33 1.34 -22.75
N ASN A 250 1.50 0.82 -23.10
CA ASN A 250 1.78 0.35 -24.46
C ASN A 250 0.90 -0.83 -24.85
N GLU A 251 0.72 -1.81 -23.95
CA GLU A 251 -0.18 -2.94 -24.17
C GLU A 251 -1.63 -2.49 -24.37
N ARG A 252 -2.10 -1.52 -23.57
CA ARG A 252 -3.43 -0.92 -23.75
C ARG A 252 -3.57 -0.26 -25.11
N LYS A 253 -2.58 0.53 -25.54
CA LYS A 253 -2.58 1.18 -26.87
C LYS A 253 -2.64 0.14 -27.99
N LYS A 254 -1.80 -0.90 -27.94
CA LYS A 254 -1.81 -2.01 -28.90
C LYS A 254 -3.18 -2.69 -28.95
N LYS A 255 -3.73 -3.05 -27.79
CA LYS A 255 -5.06 -3.68 -27.70
C LYS A 255 -6.19 -2.81 -28.27
N VAL A 256 -6.10 -1.49 -28.14
CA VAL A 256 -7.06 -0.57 -28.75
C VAL A 256 -6.90 -0.55 -30.26
N ALA A 257 -5.68 -0.43 -30.76
CA ALA A 257 -5.38 -0.47 -32.19
C ALA A 257 -5.82 -1.80 -32.83
N ASP A 258 -5.52 -2.94 -32.20
CA ASP A 258 -5.90 -4.27 -32.68
C ASP A 258 -7.43 -4.42 -32.75
N LYS A 259 -8.16 -3.86 -31.77
CA LYS A 259 -9.62 -3.86 -31.78
C LYS A 259 -10.19 -3.00 -32.90
N GLN A 260 -9.62 -1.83 -33.14
CA GLN A 260 -10.02 -0.95 -34.25
C GLN A 260 -9.77 -1.64 -35.59
N ALA A 261 -8.57 -2.19 -35.79
CA ALA A 261 -8.21 -2.93 -37.00
C ALA A 261 -9.10 -4.16 -37.20
N ALA A 262 -9.40 -4.93 -36.16
CA ALA A 262 -10.29 -6.09 -36.26
C ALA A 262 -11.73 -5.68 -36.65
N GLN A 263 -12.23 -4.55 -36.14
CA GLN A 263 -13.54 -4.03 -36.53
C GLN A 263 -13.56 -3.54 -37.98
N GLN A 264 -12.49 -2.86 -38.42
CA GLN A 264 -12.34 -2.42 -39.81
C GLN A 264 -12.28 -3.61 -40.76
N LYS A 265 -11.42 -4.61 -40.49
CA LYS A 265 -11.36 -5.86 -41.26
C LYS A 265 -12.72 -6.55 -41.35
N LYS A 266 -13.43 -6.69 -40.24
CA LYS A 266 -14.79 -7.26 -40.24
C LYS A 266 -15.77 -6.47 -41.12
N ARG A 267 -15.63 -5.14 -41.17
CA ARG A 267 -16.47 -4.30 -42.02
C ARG A 267 -16.12 -4.49 -43.50
N GLU A 268 -14.83 -4.52 -43.83
CA GLU A 268 -14.33 -4.78 -45.19
C GLU A 268 -14.79 -6.16 -45.68
N ASP A 269 -14.63 -7.20 -44.87
CA ASP A 269 -15.08 -8.57 -45.18
C ASP A 269 -16.58 -8.62 -45.46
N ASN A 270 -17.39 -7.94 -44.63
CA ASN A 270 -18.84 -7.87 -44.83
C ASN A 270 -19.22 -7.09 -46.11
N ILE A 271 -18.51 -6.01 -46.43
CA ILE A 271 -18.73 -5.23 -47.67
C ILE A 271 -18.36 -6.09 -48.88
N ASN A 272 -17.22 -6.77 -48.84
CA ASN A 272 -16.76 -7.65 -49.90
C ASN A 272 -17.74 -8.80 -50.11
N LYS A 273 -18.20 -9.44 -49.03
CA LYS A 273 -19.24 -10.46 -49.08
C LYS A 273 -20.50 -9.95 -49.76
N ARG A 274 -21.03 -8.78 -49.35
CA ARG A 274 -22.19 -8.15 -50.00
C ARG A 274 -21.97 -7.86 -51.49
N LYS A 275 -20.78 -7.39 -51.89
CA LYS A 275 -20.43 -7.17 -53.31
C LYS A 275 -20.46 -8.49 -54.09
N THR A 276 -19.80 -9.54 -53.57
CA THR A 276 -19.77 -10.86 -54.22
C THR A 276 -21.15 -11.50 -54.29
N ASP A 277 -21.97 -11.40 -53.25
CA ASP A 277 -23.33 -11.93 -53.22
C ASP A 277 -24.23 -11.19 -54.23
N LYS A 278 -24.08 -9.87 -54.37
CA LYS A 278 -24.78 -9.07 -55.39
C LYS A 278 -24.37 -9.48 -56.80
N GLN A 279 -23.08 -9.67 -57.06
CA GLN A 279 -22.58 -10.16 -58.36
C GLN A 279 -23.12 -11.56 -58.67
N LYS A 280 -23.06 -12.49 -57.73
CA LYS A 280 -23.63 -13.84 -57.87
C LYS A 280 -25.13 -13.80 -58.11
N SER A 281 -25.88 -12.96 -57.39
CA SER A 281 -27.32 -12.80 -57.61
C SER A 281 -27.63 -12.22 -58.99
N ASN A 282 -26.85 -11.27 -59.47
CA ASN A 282 -27.03 -10.70 -60.81
C ASN A 282 -26.73 -11.75 -61.89
N LEU A 283 -25.65 -12.52 -61.72
CA LEU A 283 -25.30 -13.63 -62.63
C LEU A 283 -26.43 -14.67 -62.70
N LYS A 284 -26.94 -15.13 -61.54
CA LYS A 284 -28.08 -16.06 -61.48
C LYS A 284 -29.33 -15.51 -62.19
N LYS A 285 -29.60 -14.21 -62.07
CA LYS A 285 -30.73 -13.56 -62.76
C LYS A 285 -30.51 -13.48 -64.27
N ALA A 286 -29.27 -13.25 -64.72
CA ALA A 286 -28.93 -13.21 -66.14
C ALA A 286 -29.07 -14.60 -66.79
N ILE A 287 -28.59 -15.65 -66.12
CA ILE A 287 -28.76 -17.06 -66.53
C ILE A 287 -30.25 -17.40 -66.67
N LYS A 288 -31.06 -17.09 -65.64
CA LYS A 288 -32.52 -17.35 -65.68
C LYS A 288 -33.24 -16.63 -66.82
N LYS A 289 -32.72 -15.49 -67.28
CA LYS A 289 -33.27 -14.71 -68.39
C LYS A 289 -32.70 -15.09 -69.77
N GLY A 290 -31.88 -16.14 -69.87
CA GLY A 290 -31.23 -16.55 -71.11
C GLY A 290 -30.27 -15.49 -71.68
N ARG A 291 -29.82 -14.54 -70.86
CA ARG A 291 -28.97 -13.40 -71.26
C ARG A 291 -27.47 -13.67 -71.11
N THR A 292 -27.10 -14.92 -70.82
CA THR A 292 -25.71 -15.36 -70.71
C THR A 292 -25.45 -16.35 -71.85
N PHE A 293 -24.58 -15.95 -72.78
CA PHE A 293 -23.80 -16.86 -73.63
C PHE A 293 -22.48 -17.17 -72.93
#